data_AF-A0A357ZX21-F1
#
_entry.id   AF-A0A357ZX21-F1
#
_cell.length_a   1.000
_cell.length_b   1.000
_cell.length_c   1.000
_cell.angle_alpha   90.00
_cell.angle_beta   90.00
_cell.angle_gamma   90.00
#
_symmetry.space_group_name_H-M   'P 1'
#
loop_
_entity.id
_entity.type
_entity.pdbx_description
1 polymer ?
#
loop_
_entity_poly.entity_id
_entity_poly.type
_entity_poly.pdbx_seq_one_letter_code
_entity_poly.pdbx_strand_id
1 'polypeptide(L)'
;MTSPHGSDDAEFVLAEINRRRRVDIGPRVALALVAATQLFFAIPWLFASSPLLGAATADLHLTRDGVLGIVFGVSGVAVAYRTRLAWFALPLVFLLLLVQTVFAFIDNRAQHVASAFELLHLLGALIGVGIAYFVRPRGVPASRPTGLRRVK
;
A
#
# COMPACT_ATOMS: atom_id res chain seq x y z
N MET A 1 -19.12 -39.46 -22.37
CA MET A 1 -17.66 -39.50 -22.14
C MET A 1 -17.17 -38.07 -22.01
N THR A 2 -17.10 -37.54 -20.79
CA THR A 2 -16.46 -36.24 -20.51
C THR A 2 -14.95 -36.45 -20.61
N SER A 3 -14.28 -35.64 -21.43
CA SER A 3 -12.85 -35.82 -21.66
C SER A 3 -12.05 -35.61 -20.36
N PRO A 4 -11.07 -36.48 -20.05
CA PRO A 4 -10.23 -36.34 -18.86
C PRO A 4 -9.30 -35.11 -18.88
N HIS A 5 -9.29 -34.35 -19.97
CA HIS A 5 -8.48 -33.13 -20.08
C HIS A 5 -9.10 -31.93 -19.35
N GLY A 6 -10.43 -31.91 -19.14
CA GLY A 6 -11.09 -30.78 -18.48
C GLY A 6 -10.84 -30.69 -16.97
N SER A 7 -10.62 -31.83 -16.28
CA SER A 7 -10.33 -31.87 -14.84
C SER A 7 -8.93 -31.38 -14.53
N ASP A 8 -7.94 -31.81 -15.31
CA ASP A 8 -6.52 -31.54 -15.08
C ASP A 8 -6.20 -30.05 -15.33
N ASP A 9 -6.88 -29.43 -16.31
CA ASP A 9 -6.73 -28.01 -16.61
C ASP A 9 -7.37 -27.13 -15.51
N ALA A 10 -8.52 -27.54 -14.98
CA ALA A 10 -9.17 -26.85 -13.87
C ALA A 10 -8.31 -26.92 -12.59
N GLU A 11 -7.72 -28.08 -12.28
CA GLU A 11 -6.85 -28.27 -11.12
C GLU A 11 -5.58 -27.41 -11.20
N PHE A 12 -4.94 -27.35 -12.38
CA PHE A 12 -3.78 -26.49 -12.62
C PHE A 12 -4.12 -25.00 -12.44
N VAL A 13 -5.23 -24.54 -13.01
CA VAL A 13 -5.69 -23.15 -12.88
C VAL A 13 -5.97 -22.81 -11.41
N LEU A 14 -6.65 -23.69 -10.68
CA LEU A 14 -6.92 -23.51 -9.26
C LEU A 14 -5.64 -23.47 -8.42
N ALA A 15 -4.67 -24.34 -8.72
CA ALA A 15 -3.37 -24.35 -8.05
C ALA A 15 -2.58 -23.06 -8.29
N GLU A 16 -2.55 -22.56 -9.52
CA GLU A 16 -1.86 -21.30 -9.86
C GLU A 16 -2.58 -20.08 -9.25
N ILE A 17 -3.91 -20.05 -9.25
CA ILE A 17 -4.69 -19.01 -8.55
C ILE A 17 -4.40 -19.03 -7.05
N ASN A 18 -4.40 -20.21 -6.41
CA ASN A 18 -4.11 -20.36 -4.99
C ASN A 18 -2.68 -19.96 -4.65
N ARG A 19 -1.71 -20.30 -5.50
CA ARG A 19 -0.30 -19.90 -5.35
C ARG A 19 -0.16 -18.39 -5.40
N ARG A 20 -0.74 -17.72 -6.41
CA ARG A 20 -0.73 -16.25 -6.52
C ARG A 20 -1.40 -15.59 -5.32
N ARG A 21 -2.56 -16.12 -4.89
CA ARG A 21 -3.27 -15.63 -3.71
C ARG A 21 -2.37 -15.69 -2.47
N ARG A 22 -1.65 -16.80 -2.24
CA ARG A 22 -0.73 -16.94 -1.10
C ARG A 22 0.44 -15.96 -1.14
N VAL A 23 1.04 -15.74 -2.32
CA VAL A 23 2.18 -14.81 -2.48
C VAL A 23 1.74 -13.37 -2.20
N ASP A 24 0.54 -12.97 -2.63
CA ASP A 24 0.08 -11.60 -2.46
C ASP A 24 -0.48 -11.31 -1.05
N ILE A 25 -0.84 -12.32 -0.25
CA ILE A 25 -1.40 -12.09 1.12
C ILE A 25 -0.42 -11.33 2.00
N GLY A 26 0.86 -11.72 2.05
CA GLY A 26 1.85 -11.09 2.92
C GLY A 26 2.00 -9.58 2.66
N PRO A 27 2.32 -9.16 1.42
CA PRO A 27 2.42 -7.75 1.06
C PRO A 27 1.12 -6.97 1.25
N ARG A 28 -0.05 -7.59 1.04
CA ARG A 28 -1.36 -6.95 1.26
C ARG A 28 -1.61 -6.68 2.74
N VAL A 29 -1.31 -7.64 3.60
CA VAL A 29 -1.42 -7.47 5.05
C VAL A 29 -0.46 -6.40 5.54
N ALA A 30 0.80 -6.42 5.08
CA ALA A 30 1.78 -5.39 5.43
C ALA A 30 1.30 -3.99 5.02
N LEU A 31 0.82 -3.82 3.78
CA LEU A 31 0.28 -2.54 3.32
C LEU A 31 -0.93 -2.10 4.14
N ALA A 32 -1.85 -3.02 4.46
CA ALA A 32 -3.01 -2.72 5.30
C ALA A 32 -2.61 -2.25 6.71
N LEU A 33 -1.60 -2.87 7.32
CA LEU A 33 -1.13 -2.49 8.66
C LEU A 33 -0.45 -1.11 8.66
N VAL A 34 0.41 -0.83 7.68
CA VAL A 34 1.05 0.48 7.53
C VAL A 34 -0.02 1.56 7.27
N ALA A 35 -0.98 1.28 6.39
CA ALA A 35 -2.07 2.19 6.09
C ALA A 35 -3.02 2.44 7.28
N ALA A 36 -3.32 1.40 8.06
CA ALA A 36 -4.10 1.54 9.30
C ALA A 36 -3.36 2.37 10.34
N THR A 37 -2.03 2.18 10.46
CA THR A 37 -1.18 2.99 11.33
C THR A 37 -1.19 4.46 10.91
N GLN A 38 -1.09 4.73 9.61
CA GLN A 38 -1.23 6.10 9.07
C GLN A 38 -2.59 6.71 9.45
N LEU A 39 -3.69 5.98 9.27
CA LEU A 39 -5.03 6.49 9.60
C LEU A 39 -5.21 6.76 11.09
N PHE A 40 -4.64 5.91 11.95
CA PHE A 40 -4.68 6.09 13.40
C PHE A 40 -4.09 7.44 13.83
N PHE A 41 -2.99 7.88 13.20
CA PHE A 41 -2.40 9.19 13.47
C PHE A 41 -3.11 10.33 12.73
N ALA A 42 -3.48 10.10 11.46
CA ALA A 42 -3.98 11.15 10.59
C ALA A 42 -5.42 11.62 10.92
N ILE A 43 -6.27 10.73 11.47
CA ILE A 43 -7.65 11.10 11.84
C ILE A 43 -7.66 12.15 12.96
N PRO A 44 -6.99 11.96 14.12
CA PRO A 44 -6.90 12.99 15.15
C PRO A 44 -6.30 14.30 14.65
N TRP A 45 -5.33 14.23 13.73
CA TRP A 45 -4.66 15.41 13.17
C TRP A 45 -5.59 16.35 12.40
N LEU A 46 -6.66 15.85 11.79
CA LEU A 46 -7.71 16.70 11.20
C LEU A 46 -8.32 17.70 12.20
N PHE A 47 -8.31 17.34 13.49
CA PHE A 47 -8.88 18.13 14.56
C PHE A 47 -7.82 18.86 15.37
N ALA A 48 -6.63 19.08 14.78
CA ALA A 48 -5.46 19.67 15.45
C ALA A 48 -5.09 18.95 16.75
N SER A 49 -5.34 17.65 16.84
CA SER A 49 -5.07 16.83 18.01
C SER A 49 -4.09 15.71 17.66
N SER A 50 -3.14 15.40 18.54
CA SER A 50 -2.16 14.33 18.31
C SER A 50 -2.26 13.23 19.37
N PRO A 51 -2.28 11.94 18.99
CA PRO A 51 -2.17 10.82 19.94
C PRO A 51 -0.81 10.76 20.64
N LEU A 52 0.19 11.48 20.11
CA LEU A 52 1.55 11.50 20.64
C LEU A 52 1.64 12.50 21.79
N LEU A 53 1.90 11.99 22.99
CA LEU A 53 2.12 12.80 24.18
C LEU A 53 3.35 13.70 23.99
N GLY A 54 3.18 15.02 24.20
CA GLY A 54 4.29 15.99 24.18
C GLY A 54 4.65 16.59 22.82
N ALA A 55 3.90 16.30 21.75
CA ALA A 55 4.12 16.92 20.45
C ALA A 55 3.55 18.35 20.43
N ALA A 56 4.38 19.36 20.69
CA ALA A 56 4.07 20.77 20.42
C ALA A 56 4.22 21.06 18.91
N THR A 57 3.34 20.48 18.09
CA THR A 57 3.21 20.82 16.67
C THR A 57 2.24 21.98 16.55
N ALA A 58 2.59 23.03 15.79
CA ALA A 58 1.67 24.13 15.56
C ALA A 58 0.38 23.61 14.90
N ASP A 59 -0.78 23.95 15.49
CA ASP A 59 -2.11 23.41 15.14
C ASP A 59 -2.43 23.44 13.63
N LEU A 60 -1.85 24.40 12.90
CA LEU A 60 -2.05 24.56 11.46
C LEU A 60 -1.39 23.45 10.61
N HIS A 61 -0.26 22.89 11.05
CA HIS A 61 0.44 21.82 10.32
C HIS A 61 -0.28 20.47 10.48
N LEU A 62 -0.84 20.22 11.67
CA LEU A 62 -1.55 18.98 11.97
C LEU A 62 -2.72 18.75 11.01
N THR A 63 -3.58 19.75 10.79
CA THR A 63 -4.75 19.56 9.91
C THR A 63 -4.35 19.24 8.47
N ARG A 64 -3.37 19.97 7.91
CA ARG A 64 -2.83 19.71 6.56
C ARG A 64 -2.31 18.28 6.44
N ASP A 65 -1.51 17.86 7.41
CA ASP A 65 -0.83 16.57 7.36
C ASP A 65 -1.76 15.41 7.73
N GLY A 66 -2.83 15.69 8.50
CA GLY A 66 -3.97 14.81 8.70
C GLY A 66 -4.72 14.55 7.39
N VAL A 67 -5.01 15.59 6.59
CA VAL A 67 -5.64 15.41 5.27
C VAL A 67 -4.77 14.54 4.36
N LEU A 68 -3.48 14.88 4.20
CA LEU A 68 -2.55 14.10 3.38
C LEU A 68 -2.45 12.65 3.87
N GLY A 69 -2.30 12.48 5.18
CA GLY A 69 -2.21 11.17 5.83
C GLY A 69 -3.44 10.31 5.61
N ILE A 70 -4.63 10.88 5.66
CA ILE A 70 -5.87 10.15 5.38
C ILE A 70 -5.91 9.67 3.94
N VAL A 71 -5.55 10.51 2.97
CA VAL A 71 -5.57 10.09 1.56
C VAL A 71 -4.53 8.98 1.33
N PHE A 72 -3.35 9.04 1.93
CA PHE A 72 -2.39 7.92 1.90
C PHE A 72 -2.97 6.65 2.51
N GLY A 73 -3.51 6.75 3.74
CA GLY A 73 -4.06 5.61 4.46
C GLY A 73 -5.23 4.95 3.72
N VAL A 74 -6.20 5.73 3.25
CA VAL A 74 -7.34 5.21 2.46
C VAL A 74 -6.85 4.56 1.17
N SER A 75 -5.90 5.19 0.46
CA SER A 75 -5.31 4.62 -0.76
C SER A 75 -4.62 3.28 -0.49
N GLY A 76 -3.83 3.20 0.59
CA GLY A 76 -3.16 1.97 1.03
C GLY A 76 -4.14 0.85 1.37
N VAL A 77 -5.19 1.15 2.16
CA VAL A 77 -6.25 0.18 2.51
C VAL A 77 -6.99 -0.29 1.25
N ALA A 78 -7.37 0.64 0.36
CA ALA A 78 -8.06 0.30 -0.88
C ALA A 78 -7.23 -0.64 -1.77
N VAL A 79 -5.92 -0.38 -1.91
CA VAL A 79 -5.01 -1.23 -2.67
C VAL A 79 -4.78 -2.58 -1.98
N ALA A 80 -4.64 -2.61 -0.66
CA ALA A 80 -4.53 -3.85 0.10
C ALA A 80 -5.78 -4.73 -0.06
N TYR A 81 -6.97 -4.12 -0.11
CA TYR A 81 -8.22 -4.82 -0.38
C TYR A 81 -8.35 -5.27 -1.83
N ARG A 82 -8.01 -4.40 -2.79
CA ARG A 82 -8.10 -4.66 -4.23
C ARG A 82 -6.86 -4.15 -4.94
N THR A 83 -5.88 -5.04 -5.14
CA THR A 83 -4.56 -4.71 -5.72
C THR A 83 -4.63 -4.08 -7.11
N ARG A 84 -5.69 -4.35 -7.89
CA ARG A 84 -5.94 -3.71 -9.20
C ARG A 84 -6.09 -2.19 -9.13
N LEU A 85 -6.45 -1.64 -7.95
CA LEU A 85 -6.54 -0.20 -7.75
C LEU A 85 -5.16 0.48 -7.71
N ALA A 86 -4.06 -0.27 -7.59
CA ALA A 86 -2.71 0.28 -7.49
C ALA A 86 -2.35 1.16 -8.70
N TRP A 87 -2.80 0.81 -9.90
CA TRP A 87 -2.59 1.60 -11.11
C TRP A 87 -3.21 3.01 -11.06
N PHE A 88 -4.34 3.15 -10.35
CA PHE A 88 -5.01 4.42 -10.17
C PHE A 88 -4.51 5.17 -8.93
N ALA A 89 -4.18 4.45 -7.87
CA ALA A 89 -3.70 5.02 -6.62
C ALA A 89 -2.27 5.55 -6.73
N LEU A 90 -1.41 4.92 -7.55
CA LEU A 90 0.01 5.28 -7.63
C LEU A 90 0.25 6.73 -8.09
N PRO A 91 -0.37 7.25 -9.18
CA PRO A 91 -0.20 8.65 -9.58
C PRO A 91 -0.67 9.64 -8.51
N LEU A 92 -1.79 9.34 -7.85
CA LEU A 92 -2.34 10.17 -6.77
C LEU A 92 -1.35 10.24 -5.60
N VAL A 93 -0.93 9.09 -5.10
CA VAL A 93 0.00 8.97 -3.96
C VAL A 93 1.36 9.58 -4.30
N PHE A 94 1.83 9.45 -5.53
CA PHE A 94 3.03 10.13 -6.00
C PHE A 94 2.89 11.66 -5.94
N LEU A 95 1.78 12.21 -6.41
CA LEU A 95 1.52 13.65 -6.32
C LEU A 95 1.50 14.13 -4.87
N LEU A 96 0.86 13.38 -3.97
CA LEU A 96 0.81 13.72 -2.56
C LEU A 96 2.19 13.67 -1.90
N LEU A 97 3.06 12.73 -2.30
CA LEU A 97 4.44 12.68 -1.81
C LEU A 97 5.25 13.91 -2.26
N LEU A 98 5.02 14.41 -3.49
CA LEU A 98 5.64 15.66 -3.94
C LEU A 98 5.17 16.84 -3.10
N VAL A 99 3.86 16.96 -2.87
CA VAL A 99 3.27 18.02 -2.03
C VAL A 99 3.83 17.96 -0.62
N GLN A 100 3.86 16.77 -0.02
CA GLN A 100 4.41 16.54 1.31
C GLN A 100 5.90 16.91 1.39
N THR A 101 6.68 16.60 0.35
CA THR A 101 8.10 16.95 0.27
C THR A 101 8.31 18.47 0.20
N VAL A 102 7.49 19.18 -0.58
CA VAL A 102 7.53 20.65 -0.67
C VAL A 102 7.24 21.27 0.70
N PHE A 103 6.22 20.80 1.40
CA PHE A 103 5.90 21.30 2.74
C PHE A 103 6.99 20.99 3.76
N ALA A 104 7.56 19.78 3.75
CA ALA A 104 8.69 19.43 4.61
C ALA A 104 9.88 20.38 4.39
N PHE A 105 10.17 20.75 3.14
CA PHE A 105 11.23 21.71 2.84
C PHE A 105 10.92 23.13 3.37
N ILE A 106 9.68 23.60 3.21
CA ILE A 106 9.24 24.91 3.73
C ILE A 106 9.34 24.94 5.26
N ASP A 107 8.83 23.91 5.93
CA ASP A 107 8.79 23.83 7.39
C ASP A 107 10.21 23.73 7.99
N ASN A 108 11.12 23.01 7.32
CA ASN A 108 12.54 22.93 7.71
C ASN A 108 13.24 24.31 7.60
N ARG A 109 12.91 25.10 6.57
CA ARG A 109 13.43 26.48 6.44
C ARG A 109 12.91 27.41 7.53
N ALA A 110 11.71 27.15 8.04
CA ALA A 110 11.07 27.94 9.08
C ALA A 110 11.45 27.53 10.52
N GLN A 111 12.39 26.58 10.72
CA GLN A 111 12.81 26.04 12.03
C GLN A 111 11.66 25.41 12.85
N HIS A 112 10.58 24.96 12.21
CA HIS A 112 9.38 24.44 12.87
C HIS A 112 9.30 22.90 12.94
N VAL A 113 10.42 22.18 12.88
CA VAL A 113 10.38 20.71 12.72
C VAL A 113 10.61 19.97 14.03
N ALA A 114 9.56 19.33 14.55
CA ALA A 114 9.68 18.27 15.54
C ALA A 114 10.06 16.96 14.82
N SER A 115 11.14 16.30 15.23
CA SER A 115 11.67 15.06 14.63
C SER A 115 10.68 13.88 14.60
N ALA A 116 9.71 13.84 15.52
CA ALA A 116 8.62 12.87 15.50
C ALA A 116 7.71 13.00 14.26
N PHE A 117 7.66 14.20 13.67
CA PHE A 117 6.83 14.51 12.52
C PHE A 117 7.44 13.96 11.23
N GLU A 118 8.77 13.99 11.08
CA GLU A 118 9.49 13.41 9.95
C GLU A 118 9.30 11.89 9.85
N LEU A 119 9.29 11.21 11.00
CA LEU A 119 9.05 9.76 11.08
C LEU A 119 7.68 9.34 10.54
N LEU A 120 6.67 10.19 10.71
CA LEU A 120 5.31 9.91 10.22
C LEU A 120 5.13 10.27 8.74
N HIS A 121 5.96 11.18 8.21
CA HIS A 121 6.06 11.42 6.77
C HIS A 121 6.60 10.18 6.03
N LEU A 122 7.47 9.39 6.68
CA LEU A 122 7.98 8.14 6.12
C LEU A 122 6.89 7.08 5.92
N LEU A 123 5.81 7.09 6.72
CA LEU A 123 4.70 6.15 6.53
C LEU A 123 4.00 6.37 5.19
N GLY A 124 3.80 7.63 4.76
CA GLY A 124 3.28 7.96 3.43
C GLY A 124 4.16 7.41 2.30
N ALA A 125 5.48 7.55 2.44
CA ALA A 125 6.44 7.00 1.49
C ALA A 125 6.41 5.45 1.44
N LEU A 126 6.32 4.79 2.60
CA LEU A 126 6.19 3.33 2.69
C LEU A 126 4.90 2.84 2.02
N ILE A 127 3.78 3.55 2.19
CA ILE A 127 2.53 3.26 1.49
C ILE A 127 2.73 3.39 -0.03
N GLY A 128 3.40 4.46 -0.49
CA GLY A 128 3.74 4.65 -1.90
C GLY A 128 4.54 3.49 -2.49
N VAL A 129 5.57 3.03 -1.78
CA VAL A 129 6.38 1.85 -2.17
C VAL A 129 5.53 0.58 -2.20
N GLY A 130 4.68 0.37 -1.19
CA GLY A 130 3.76 -0.77 -1.12
C GLY A 130 2.75 -0.77 -2.27
N ILE A 131 2.22 0.39 -2.67
CA ILE A 131 1.34 0.52 -3.83
C ILE A 131 2.11 0.24 -5.12
N ALA A 132 3.30 0.82 -5.29
CA ALA A 132 4.16 0.60 -6.46
C ALA A 132 4.53 -0.88 -6.65
N TYR A 133 4.70 -1.62 -5.55
CA TYR A 133 4.89 -3.07 -5.60
C TYR A 133 3.75 -3.77 -6.36
N PHE A 134 2.50 -3.37 -6.18
CA PHE A 134 1.34 -3.98 -6.86
C PHE A 134 1.10 -3.52 -8.30
N VAL A 135 1.82 -2.48 -8.76
CA VAL A 135 1.78 -2.02 -10.15
C VAL A 135 2.66 -2.89 -11.06
N ARG A 136 3.70 -3.55 -10.54
CA ARG A 136 4.60 -4.36 -11.37
C ARG A 136 3.86 -5.52 -12.05
N PRO A 137 4.03 -5.73 -13.37
CA PRO A 137 3.46 -6.88 -14.07
C PRO A 137 4.08 -8.17 -13.53
N ARG A 138 3.29 -8.93 -12.75
CA ARG A 138 3.69 -10.24 -12.24
C ARG A 138 3.21 -11.33 -13.19
N GLY A 139 4.05 -11.70 -14.15
CA GLY A 139 3.84 -12.91 -14.91
C GLY A 139 4.81 -13.13 -16.07
N VAL A 140 5.80 -14.00 -15.85
CA VAL A 140 6.08 -15.01 -16.88
C VAL A 140 4.97 -16.07 -16.71
N PRO A 141 4.24 -16.45 -17.77
CA PRO A 141 3.26 -17.53 -17.68
C PRO A 141 3.93 -18.77 -17.10
N ALA A 142 3.28 -19.43 -16.14
CA ALA A 142 3.72 -20.76 -15.70
C ALA A 142 3.59 -21.70 -16.90
N SER A 143 4.72 -22.02 -17.55
CA SER A 143 4.75 -23.01 -18.60
C SER A 143 4.38 -24.36 -17.99
N ARG A 144 3.30 -24.98 -18.48
CA ARG A 144 2.94 -26.36 -18.15
C ARG A 144 4.18 -27.22 -18.41
N PRO A 145 4.66 -28.05 -17.46
CA PRO A 145 5.67 -29.04 -17.78
C PRO A 145 5.07 -30.00 -18.80
N THR A 146 5.46 -29.88 -20.06
CA THR A 146 5.15 -30.86 -21.11
C THR A 146 5.90 -32.15 -20.76
N GLY A 147 5.22 -33.12 -20.16
CA GLY A 147 5.83 -34.45 -19.93
C GLY A 147 5.46 -35.20 -18.65
N LEU A 148 4.40 -34.86 -17.92
CA LEU A 148 3.86 -35.78 -16.91
C LEU A 148 3.22 -36.99 -17.63
N ARG A 149 4.08 -37.94 -17.98
CA ARG A 149 3.77 -39.21 -18.61
C ARG A 149 2.81 -39.96 -17.70
N ARG A 150 1.65 -40.37 -18.25
CA ARG A 150 0.78 -41.38 -17.62
C ARG A 150 1.62 -42.59 -17.24
N VAL A 151 1.72 -42.87 -15.94
CA VAL A 151 1.98 -44.24 -15.50
C VAL A 151 0.65 -44.98 -15.68
N LYS A 152 0.68 -45.99 -16.54
CA LYS A 152 -0.46 -46.90 -16.76
C LYS A 152 -0.69 -47.75 -15.53
#